data_AF-A0A2K2UBC0-F1
#
_entry.id   AF-A0A2K2UBC0-F1
#
_cell.length_a   1.000
_cell.length_b   1.000
_cell.length_c   1.000
_cell.angle_alpha   90.00
_cell.angle_beta   90.00
_cell.angle_gamma   90.00
#
_symmetry.space_group_name_H-M   'P 1'
#
loop_
_entity.id
_entity.type
_entity.pdbx_description
1 polymer ?
#
loop_
_entity_poly.entity_id
_entity_poly.type
_entity_poly.pdbx_seq_one_letter_code
_entity_poly.pdbx_strand_id
1 'polypeptide(L)'
;MSEPVCAPEAAARTAQPARESNIEAIVAYFESGIKPHDSLGELGIELEHTIVHDDLSPVPYSGEHGVAWVLAKLQAEYPHATTDLHGDLLGVARPGEAVTIEPAAQLELSAGPFADLVSAREAFEAFEQHLASILSPVGERALTIGYHPTAAARDLELIPKRRYQFMNLYLGAKDIYGPCMMRGSASTQVSIDYTSTSDCLRKLRLAFALVPVFSLITDNTPRFEGAVRTHKLVRTAIWQHVDNDRCGLVPDVLDPDFSLRRYAAYILDAPAILVPCRKEQWCYSDRTFGDIYAERTMTRAEVEHAVSMFFNDVRLKTYVEIRPADAMPIPYVIAYAALIKGLFYDAASLDALDALFANVRAPDVEIAKKDLMAQGYDAEVYGQPAGRLCDKVLAIAECGLDDDDAAFLAPLARLIERRTTLADLAEAEAV
;
A
#
# COMPACT_ATOMS: atom_id res chain seq x y z
N MET A 1 -40.63 -35.47 9.07
CA MET A 1 -39.29 -36.08 8.94
C MET A 1 -38.47 -35.10 8.15
N SER A 2 -37.54 -34.44 8.82
CA SER A 2 -36.72 -33.37 8.26
C SER A 2 -35.55 -34.00 7.51
N GLU A 3 -35.41 -33.70 6.22
CA GLU A 3 -34.25 -34.13 5.45
C GLU A 3 -32.98 -33.44 5.98
N PRO A 4 -31.85 -34.16 6.09
CA PRO A 4 -30.61 -33.57 6.56
C PRO A 4 -30.00 -32.71 5.45
N VAL A 5 -29.75 -31.44 5.77
CA VAL A 5 -28.94 -30.53 4.95
C VAL A 5 -27.54 -31.14 4.84
N CYS A 6 -27.14 -31.45 3.61
CA CYS A 6 -25.81 -31.97 3.29
C CYS A 6 -24.76 -30.92 3.70
N ALA A 7 -23.84 -31.29 4.59
CA ALA A 7 -22.64 -30.50 4.84
C ALA A 7 -21.82 -30.39 3.55
N PRO A 8 -21.17 -29.25 3.27
CA PRO A 8 -20.34 -29.12 2.07
C PRO A 8 -19.22 -30.16 2.13
N GLU A 9 -19.12 -30.98 1.08
CA GLU A 9 -18.01 -31.91 0.88
C GLU A 9 -16.69 -31.13 0.92
N ALA A 10 -15.78 -31.53 1.82
CA ALA A 10 -14.42 -31.04 1.79
C ALA A 10 -13.81 -31.44 0.44
N ALA A 11 -13.58 -30.45 -0.44
CA ALA A 11 -12.94 -30.66 -1.72
C ALA A 11 -11.66 -31.48 -1.51
N ALA A 12 -11.56 -32.63 -2.19
CA ALA A 12 -10.38 -33.47 -2.13
C ALA A 12 -9.15 -32.63 -2.47
N ARG A 13 -8.24 -32.43 -1.51
CA ARG A 13 -7.01 -31.66 -1.74
C ARG A 13 -6.28 -32.29 -2.93
N THR A 14 -6.16 -31.52 -4.02
CA THR A 14 -5.35 -31.90 -5.17
C THR A 14 -3.93 -32.22 -4.68
N ALA A 15 -3.34 -33.31 -5.17
CA ALA A 15 -1.95 -33.59 -4.86
C ALA A 15 -1.07 -32.44 -5.38
N GLN A 16 -0.19 -31.90 -4.54
CA GLN A 16 0.75 -30.82 -4.89
C GLN A 16 2.19 -31.32 -4.71
N PRO A 17 2.70 -32.22 -5.58
CA PRO A 17 4.04 -32.81 -5.42
C PRO A 17 5.17 -31.77 -5.41
N ALA A 18 4.99 -30.60 -6.04
CA ALA A 18 5.96 -29.50 -6.04
C ALA A 18 5.78 -28.48 -4.90
N ARG A 19 4.90 -28.73 -3.92
CA ARG A 19 4.58 -27.74 -2.88
C ARG A 19 5.80 -27.29 -2.08
N GLU A 20 6.65 -28.23 -1.66
CA GLU A 20 7.84 -27.89 -0.88
C GLU A 20 8.86 -27.08 -1.71
N SER A 21 9.08 -27.43 -2.97
CA SER A 21 9.99 -26.66 -3.84
C SER A 21 9.42 -25.28 -4.19
N ASN A 22 8.09 -25.12 -4.24
CA ASN A 22 7.44 -23.82 -4.37
C ASN A 22 7.58 -22.95 -3.12
N ILE A 23 7.45 -23.54 -1.92
CA ILE A 23 7.76 -22.84 -0.67
C ILE A 23 9.20 -22.33 -0.70
N GLU A 24 10.16 -23.18 -1.06
CA GLU A 24 11.57 -22.81 -1.14
C GLU A 24 11.83 -21.72 -2.18
N ALA A 25 11.15 -21.74 -3.34
CA ALA A 25 11.27 -20.70 -4.35
C ALA A 25 10.77 -19.33 -3.86
N ILE A 26 9.65 -19.29 -3.12
CA ILE A 26 9.12 -18.05 -2.54
C ILE A 26 10.02 -17.54 -1.40
N VAL A 27 10.49 -18.44 -0.53
CA VAL A 27 11.44 -18.09 0.54
C VAL A 27 12.74 -17.53 -0.06
N ALA A 28 13.31 -18.18 -1.07
CA ALA A 28 14.52 -17.71 -1.75
C ALA A 28 14.32 -16.36 -2.44
N TYR A 29 13.11 -16.07 -2.93
CA TYR A 29 12.77 -14.74 -3.45
C TYR A 29 12.85 -13.67 -2.35
N PHE A 30 12.25 -13.90 -1.18
CA PHE A 30 12.37 -12.99 -0.05
C PHE A 30 13.83 -12.86 0.43
N GLU A 31 14.55 -13.97 0.57
CA GLU A 31 15.95 -13.94 1.00
C GLU A 31 16.87 -13.24 -0.02
N SER A 32 16.51 -13.22 -1.31
CA SER A 32 17.24 -12.44 -2.33
C SER A 32 17.15 -10.92 -2.13
N GLY A 33 16.25 -10.45 -1.26
CA GLY A 33 16.16 -9.06 -0.82
C GLY A 33 17.12 -8.67 0.30
N ILE A 34 17.78 -9.64 0.95
CA ILE A 34 18.69 -9.38 2.07
C ILE A 34 19.84 -8.47 1.62
N LYS A 35 19.97 -7.33 2.29
CA LYS A 35 21.02 -6.34 2.06
C LYS A 35 22.20 -6.53 3.03
N PRO A 36 23.44 -6.16 2.64
CA PRO A 36 24.54 -5.98 3.59
C PRO A 36 24.17 -5.00 4.72
N HIS A 37 24.64 -5.25 5.94
CA HIS A 37 24.37 -4.37 7.09
C HIS A 37 24.75 -2.90 6.84
N ASP A 38 25.84 -2.67 6.11
CA ASP A 38 26.38 -1.34 5.83
C ASP A 38 25.61 -0.58 4.72
N SER A 39 24.58 -1.19 4.14
CA SER A 39 23.72 -0.61 3.08
C SER A 39 22.30 -0.27 3.55
N LEU A 40 22.02 -0.39 4.85
CA LEU A 40 20.75 0.08 5.42
C LEU A 40 20.69 1.61 5.46
N GLY A 41 19.49 2.16 5.40
CA GLY A 41 19.25 3.61 5.45
C GLY A 41 18.45 4.13 4.27
N GLU A 42 18.38 3.35 3.19
CA GLU A 42 17.69 3.73 1.97
C GLU A 42 16.17 3.50 2.05
N LEU A 43 15.38 4.44 1.52
CA LEU A 43 13.93 4.36 1.47
C LEU A 43 13.43 4.39 0.03
N GLY A 44 12.52 3.49 -0.33
CA GLY A 44 11.66 3.68 -1.51
C GLY A 44 10.39 4.42 -1.08
N ILE A 45 9.93 5.37 -1.88
CA ILE A 45 8.67 6.09 -1.62
C ILE A 45 7.80 6.03 -2.86
N GLU A 46 6.53 5.70 -2.68
CA GLU A 46 5.51 5.73 -3.72
C GLU A 46 4.41 6.71 -3.30
N LEU A 47 3.97 7.58 -4.21
CA LEU A 47 2.87 8.51 -3.99
C LEU A 47 1.92 8.52 -5.18
N GLU A 48 0.66 8.19 -4.91
CA GLU A 48 -0.42 8.22 -5.88
C GLU A 48 -1.14 9.58 -5.88
N HIS A 49 -1.50 10.04 -7.08
CA HIS A 49 -2.19 11.30 -7.31
C HIS A 49 -3.51 11.06 -8.03
N THR A 50 -4.56 11.73 -7.57
CA THR A 50 -5.82 11.83 -8.33
C THR A 50 -5.79 13.10 -9.18
N ILE A 51 -5.91 12.97 -10.50
CA ILE A 51 -6.00 14.13 -11.40
C ILE A 51 -7.47 14.52 -11.56
N VAL A 52 -7.74 15.81 -11.38
CA VAL A 52 -9.08 16.39 -11.48
C VAL A 52 -9.04 17.68 -12.29
N HIS A 53 -10.18 18.05 -12.86
CA HIS A 53 -10.40 19.39 -13.36
C HIS A 53 -10.46 20.39 -12.19
N ASP A 54 -10.34 21.69 -12.48
CA ASP A 54 -10.39 22.75 -11.45
C ASP A 54 -11.65 22.69 -10.57
N ASP A 55 -12.77 22.27 -11.15
CA ASP A 55 -14.06 22.05 -10.47
C ASP A 55 -14.15 20.75 -9.66
N LEU A 56 -13.04 20.01 -9.55
CA LEU A 56 -12.88 18.70 -8.89
C LEU A 56 -13.59 17.53 -9.60
N SER A 57 -14.08 17.70 -10.82
CA SER A 57 -14.57 16.57 -11.61
C SER A 57 -13.42 15.68 -12.10
N PRO A 58 -13.64 14.36 -12.27
CA PRO A 58 -12.57 13.42 -12.58
C PRO A 58 -11.97 13.65 -13.96
N VAL A 59 -10.64 13.52 -14.07
CA VAL A 59 -9.94 13.45 -15.36
C VAL A 59 -9.77 11.98 -15.76
N PRO A 60 -10.36 11.53 -16.88
CA PRO A 60 -10.25 10.15 -17.34
C PRO A 60 -8.85 9.82 -17.88
N TYR A 61 -8.59 8.52 -18.10
CA TYR A 61 -7.41 8.08 -18.85
C TYR A 61 -7.45 8.62 -20.28
N SER A 62 -8.60 8.44 -20.92
CA SER A 62 -8.87 8.84 -22.28
C SER A 62 -9.23 10.33 -22.40
N GLY A 63 -9.16 10.89 -23.61
CA GLY A 63 -9.51 12.29 -23.88
C GLY A 63 -8.34 13.14 -24.36
N GLU A 64 -8.63 14.38 -24.80
CA GLU A 64 -7.63 15.28 -25.37
C GLU A 64 -6.55 15.69 -24.34
N HIS A 65 -6.95 15.84 -23.08
CA HIS A 65 -6.09 16.19 -21.93
C HIS A 65 -6.19 15.14 -20.80
N GLY A 66 -6.60 13.91 -21.12
CA GLY A 66 -6.67 12.82 -20.14
C GLY A 66 -5.28 12.37 -19.64
N VAL A 67 -5.25 11.42 -18.69
CA VAL A 67 -3.99 10.95 -18.08
C VAL A 67 -3.01 10.35 -19.10
N ALA A 68 -3.50 9.75 -20.19
CA ALA A 68 -2.63 9.31 -21.29
C ALA A 68 -1.83 10.46 -21.93
N TRP A 69 -2.45 11.64 -22.05
CA TRP A 69 -1.78 12.85 -22.53
C TRP A 69 -0.74 13.35 -21.53
N VAL A 70 -1.03 13.31 -20.23
CA VAL A 70 -0.08 13.67 -19.16
C VAL A 70 1.16 12.78 -19.23
N LEU A 71 0.99 11.46 -19.33
CA LEU A 71 2.11 10.53 -19.49
C LEU A 71 2.93 10.84 -20.74
N ALA A 72 2.28 11.16 -21.87
CA ALA A 72 2.96 11.54 -23.09
C ALA A 72 3.78 12.84 -22.95
N LYS A 73 3.32 13.80 -22.14
CA LYS A 73 4.08 15.01 -21.80
C LYS A 73 5.31 14.69 -20.95
N LEU A 74 5.16 13.82 -19.96
CA LEU A 74 6.25 13.40 -19.08
C LEU A 74 7.36 12.64 -19.82
N GLN A 75 7.09 12.02 -20.98
CA GLN A 75 8.11 11.30 -21.77
C GLN A 75 9.36 12.12 -22.12
N ALA A 76 9.26 13.46 -22.15
CA ALA A 76 10.41 14.33 -22.39
C ALA A 76 11.50 14.17 -21.30
N GLU A 77 11.11 13.97 -20.05
CA GLU A 77 12.02 13.76 -18.91
C GLU A 77 12.11 12.29 -18.47
N TYR A 78 11.09 11.49 -18.83
CA TYR A 78 10.96 10.08 -18.50
C TYR A 78 10.92 9.24 -19.79
N PRO A 79 12.07 9.03 -20.47
CA PRO A 79 12.10 8.49 -21.83
C PRO A 79 11.70 7.00 -21.93
N HIS A 80 11.68 6.25 -20.83
CA HIS A 80 11.38 4.82 -20.84
C HIS A 80 9.88 4.55 -20.69
N ALA A 81 9.18 4.44 -21.81
CA ALA A 81 7.74 4.17 -21.83
C ALA A 81 7.41 2.68 -21.59
N THR A 82 6.37 2.45 -20.77
CA THR A 82 5.70 1.16 -20.63
C THR A 82 4.35 1.23 -21.32
N THR A 83 4.08 0.31 -22.24
CA THR A 83 2.82 0.24 -22.98
C THR A 83 2.15 -1.12 -22.82
N ASP A 84 0.85 -1.17 -23.04
CA ASP A 84 0.11 -2.42 -23.14
C ASP A 84 0.26 -3.07 -24.55
N LEU A 85 -0.48 -4.15 -24.81
CA LEU A 85 -0.43 -4.83 -26.12
C LEU A 85 -1.03 -4.02 -27.28
N HIS A 86 -1.90 -3.07 -26.98
CA HIS A 86 -2.58 -2.23 -27.95
C HIS A 86 -1.82 -0.91 -28.21
N GLY A 87 -0.76 -0.66 -27.44
CA GLY A 87 0.09 0.52 -27.55
C GLY A 87 -0.32 1.65 -26.61
N ASP A 88 -1.27 1.42 -25.71
CA ASP A 88 -1.72 2.39 -24.71
C ASP A 88 -0.60 2.63 -23.69
N LEU A 89 -0.29 3.89 -23.42
CA LEU A 89 0.77 4.29 -22.50
C LEU A 89 0.31 4.09 -21.05
N LEU A 90 1.04 3.26 -20.30
CA LEU A 90 0.74 2.87 -18.92
C LEU A 90 1.77 3.38 -17.90
N GLY A 91 2.86 3.98 -18.38
CA GLY A 91 3.87 4.55 -17.52
C GLY A 91 5.08 5.03 -18.29
N VAL A 92 5.90 5.82 -17.61
CA VAL A 92 7.14 6.40 -18.12
C VAL A 92 8.18 6.37 -17.01
N ALA A 93 9.45 6.19 -17.32
CA ALA A 93 10.49 6.09 -16.30
C ALA A 93 11.81 6.73 -16.72
N ARG A 94 12.62 7.04 -15.70
CA ARG A 94 14.04 7.41 -15.78
C ARG A 94 14.79 6.67 -14.66
N PRO A 95 16.13 6.68 -14.63
CA PRO A 95 16.86 6.07 -13.52
C PRO A 95 16.40 6.63 -12.17
N GLY A 96 15.99 5.77 -11.24
CA GLY A 96 15.56 6.13 -9.88
C GLY A 96 14.10 6.58 -9.73
N GLU A 97 13.37 6.76 -10.83
CA GLU A 97 11.97 7.21 -10.79
C GLU A 97 11.12 6.57 -11.89
N ALA A 98 9.97 6.04 -11.51
CA ALA A 98 8.95 5.53 -12.42
C ALA A 98 7.62 6.23 -12.15
N VAL A 99 6.96 6.63 -13.23
CA VAL A 99 5.60 7.16 -13.19
C VAL A 99 4.68 6.11 -13.82
N THR A 100 3.73 5.58 -13.05
CA THR A 100 2.79 4.55 -13.49
C THR A 100 1.35 4.98 -13.27
N ILE A 101 0.40 4.20 -13.80
CA ILE A 101 -1.04 4.42 -13.56
C ILE A 101 -1.74 3.22 -12.94
N GLU A 102 -2.61 3.55 -11.99
CA GLU A 102 -3.48 2.64 -11.26
C GLU A 102 -4.83 2.42 -11.98
N PRO A 103 -5.74 1.56 -11.48
CA PRO A 103 -6.88 1.08 -12.26
C PRO A 103 -7.83 2.14 -12.83
N ALA A 104 -7.95 3.32 -12.19
CA ALA A 104 -8.71 4.45 -12.72
C ALA A 104 -7.82 5.66 -13.07
N ALA A 105 -6.59 5.38 -13.51
CA ALA A 105 -5.61 6.37 -13.94
C ALA A 105 -5.10 7.30 -12.83
N GLN A 106 -5.19 6.89 -11.56
CA GLN A 106 -4.41 7.56 -10.52
C GLN A 106 -2.93 7.47 -10.91
N LEU A 107 -2.23 8.60 -10.88
CA LEU A 107 -0.84 8.72 -11.32
C LEU A 107 0.09 8.48 -10.14
N GLU A 108 0.88 7.42 -10.19
CA GLU A 108 1.85 7.09 -9.14
C GLU A 108 3.25 7.56 -9.54
N LEU A 109 3.96 8.22 -8.63
CA LEU A 109 5.42 8.32 -8.69
C LEU A 109 6.03 7.33 -7.69
N SER A 110 6.75 6.33 -8.20
CA SER A 110 7.64 5.47 -7.41
C SER A 110 9.07 6.01 -7.55
N ALA A 111 9.69 6.45 -6.46
CA ALA A 111 11.01 7.07 -6.48
C ALA A 111 11.94 6.52 -5.40
N GLY A 112 13.25 6.57 -5.69
CA GLY A 112 14.32 6.09 -4.84
C GLY A 112 15.05 4.87 -5.44
N PRO A 113 15.83 4.14 -4.62
CA PRO A 113 16.02 4.33 -3.19
C PRO A 113 16.70 5.66 -2.81
N PHE A 114 16.28 6.28 -1.70
CA PHE A 114 16.84 7.50 -1.15
C PHE A 114 17.64 7.24 0.11
N ALA A 115 18.92 7.60 0.14
CA ALA A 115 19.76 7.52 1.34
C ALA A 115 19.44 8.62 2.36
N ASP A 116 18.94 9.77 1.89
CA ASP A 116 18.64 10.95 2.70
C ASP A 116 17.28 11.56 2.32
N LEU A 117 16.65 12.21 3.28
CA LEU A 117 15.30 12.77 3.12
C LEU A 117 15.28 14.10 2.34
N VAL A 118 16.42 14.77 2.22
CA VAL A 118 16.53 16.00 1.41
C VAL A 118 16.36 15.65 -0.06
N SER A 119 17.12 14.67 -0.54
CA SER A 119 17.01 14.13 -1.90
C SER A 119 15.61 13.60 -2.20
N ALA A 120 14.99 12.91 -1.24
CA ALA A 120 13.60 12.48 -1.36
C ALA A 120 12.67 13.68 -1.55
N ARG A 121 12.73 14.68 -0.67
CA ARG A 121 11.90 15.89 -0.78
C ARG A 121 12.10 16.59 -2.13
N GLU A 122 13.34 16.79 -2.55
CA GLU A 122 13.66 17.48 -3.81
C GLU A 122 13.08 16.74 -5.03
N ALA A 123 13.16 15.40 -5.06
CA ALA A 123 12.61 14.59 -6.15
C ALA A 123 11.08 14.75 -6.25
N PHE A 124 10.37 14.63 -5.12
CA PHE A 124 8.91 14.76 -5.10
C PHE A 124 8.43 16.20 -5.35
N GLU A 125 9.12 17.21 -4.81
CA GLU A 125 8.80 18.62 -5.09
C GLU A 125 9.03 18.97 -6.56
N ALA A 126 10.10 18.48 -7.16
CA ALA A 126 10.38 18.68 -8.59
C ALA A 126 9.31 18.03 -9.47
N PHE A 127 8.90 16.79 -9.13
CA PHE A 127 7.82 16.11 -9.84
C PHE A 127 6.49 16.86 -9.73
N GLU A 128 6.09 17.28 -8.53
CA GLU A 128 4.86 18.05 -8.31
C GLU A 128 4.84 19.36 -9.10
N GLN A 129 5.97 20.08 -9.13
CA GLN A 129 6.10 21.31 -9.91
C GLN A 129 5.97 21.05 -11.41
N HIS A 130 6.63 20.00 -11.92
CA HIS A 130 6.54 19.63 -13.33
C HIS A 130 5.11 19.21 -13.68
N LEU A 131 4.49 18.34 -12.87
CA LEU A 131 3.11 17.89 -13.07
C LEU A 131 2.13 19.08 -13.07
N ALA A 132 2.27 20.01 -12.12
CA ALA A 132 1.46 21.23 -12.10
C ALA A 132 1.67 22.10 -13.34
N SER A 133 2.90 22.18 -13.88
CA SER A 133 3.18 22.94 -15.12
C SER A 133 2.51 22.34 -16.36
N ILE A 134 2.24 21.03 -16.36
CA ILE A 134 1.52 20.32 -17.42
C ILE A 134 0.01 20.53 -17.27
N LEU A 135 -0.52 20.39 -16.05
CA LEU A 135 -1.96 20.35 -15.77
C LEU A 135 -2.61 21.76 -15.71
N SER A 136 -1.96 22.73 -15.07
CA SER A 136 -2.57 24.05 -14.83
C SER A 136 -2.99 24.79 -16.11
N PRO A 137 -2.23 24.74 -17.23
CA PRO A 137 -2.63 25.40 -18.48
C PRO A 137 -3.92 24.85 -19.12
N VAL A 138 -4.34 23.63 -18.76
CA VAL A 138 -5.55 22.97 -19.27
C VAL A 138 -6.69 22.92 -18.26
N GLY A 139 -6.55 23.62 -17.12
CA GLY A 139 -7.58 23.69 -16.07
C GLY A 139 -7.70 22.40 -15.26
N GLU A 140 -6.57 21.73 -15.04
CA GLU A 140 -6.47 20.49 -14.27
C GLU A 140 -5.44 20.62 -13.14
N ARG A 141 -5.53 19.74 -12.15
CA ARG A 141 -4.60 19.66 -11.03
C ARG A 141 -4.49 18.25 -10.47
N ALA A 142 -3.35 17.93 -9.87
CA ALA A 142 -3.12 16.71 -9.13
C ALA A 142 -3.45 16.91 -7.65
N LEU A 143 -4.10 15.92 -7.04
CA LEU A 143 -4.44 15.90 -5.63
C LEU A 143 -3.76 14.71 -4.93
N THR A 144 -3.17 14.99 -3.78
CA THR A 144 -2.58 14.01 -2.87
C THR A 144 -3.51 13.76 -1.68
N ILE A 145 -4.61 13.06 -1.94
CA ILE A 145 -5.68 12.75 -0.98
C ILE A 145 -6.05 11.27 -1.04
N GLY A 146 -6.51 10.69 0.07
CA GLY A 146 -6.70 9.24 0.18
C GLY A 146 -7.85 8.65 -0.65
N TYR A 147 -8.78 9.49 -1.12
CA TYR A 147 -9.89 9.09 -1.97
C TYR A 147 -10.38 10.22 -2.87
N HIS A 148 -10.89 9.87 -4.05
CA HIS A 148 -11.45 10.82 -5.00
C HIS A 148 -12.57 11.68 -4.37
N PRO A 149 -12.53 13.02 -4.48
CA PRO A 149 -13.33 13.88 -3.60
C PRO A 149 -14.81 13.99 -4.00
N THR A 150 -15.14 13.80 -5.28
CA THR A 150 -16.47 14.12 -5.82
C THR A 150 -17.19 12.96 -6.52
N ALA A 151 -16.47 11.98 -7.06
CA ALA A 151 -17.00 10.88 -7.85
C ALA A 151 -17.20 9.61 -7.02
N ALA A 152 -18.18 8.79 -7.43
CA ALA A 152 -18.26 7.41 -7.02
C ALA A 152 -17.24 6.57 -7.80
N ALA A 153 -16.65 5.56 -7.16
CA ALA A 153 -15.61 4.74 -7.78
C ALA A 153 -16.07 4.09 -9.08
N ARG A 154 -17.36 3.73 -9.17
CA ARG A 154 -17.93 3.07 -10.33
C ARG A 154 -18.11 3.98 -11.55
N ASP A 155 -18.00 5.29 -11.38
CA ASP A 155 -18.10 6.29 -12.44
C ASP A 155 -16.72 6.64 -13.06
N LEU A 156 -15.62 6.31 -12.37
CA LEU A 156 -14.24 6.65 -12.79
C LEU A 156 -13.69 5.68 -13.84
N GLU A 157 -13.37 6.11 -15.07
CA GLU A 157 -12.95 5.22 -16.17
C GLU A 157 -11.93 4.15 -15.72
N LEU A 158 -12.24 2.87 -15.95
CA LEU A 158 -11.26 1.79 -15.76
C LEU A 158 -10.32 1.76 -16.96
N ILE A 159 -9.02 1.91 -16.74
CA ILE A 159 -8.03 1.95 -17.83
C ILE A 159 -8.06 0.64 -18.64
N PRO A 160 -7.69 0.65 -19.94
CA PRO A 160 -7.81 -0.50 -20.84
C PRO A 160 -6.81 -1.65 -20.57
N LYS A 161 -6.32 -1.80 -19.34
CA LYS A 161 -5.39 -2.87 -18.93
C LYS A 161 -6.15 -4.13 -18.55
N ARG A 162 -5.96 -5.21 -19.32
CA ARG A 162 -6.64 -6.51 -19.12
C ARG A 162 -6.53 -7.07 -17.70
N ARG A 163 -5.38 -6.91 -17.05
CA ARG A 163 -5.17 -7.28 -15.63
C ARG A 163 -6.21 -6.60 -14.72
N TYR A 164 -6.45 -5.31 -14.91
CA TYR A 164 -7.40 -4.55 -14.10
C TYR A 164 -8.85 -4.87 -14.43
N GLN A 165 -9.18 -5.22 -15.68
CA GLN A 165 -10.51 -5.72 -16.02
C GLN A 165 -10.88 -6.97 -15.22
N PHE A 166 -9.97 -7.94 -15.13
CA PHE A 166 -10.20 -9.16 -14.34
C PHE A 166 -10.23 -8.90 -12.84
N MET A 167 -9.34 -8.04 -12.33
CA MET A 167 -9.38 -7.64 -10.91
C MET A 167 -10.70 -6.94 -10.57
N ASN A 168 -11.18 -6.02 -11.41
CA ASN A 168 -12.44 -5.31 -11.21
C ASN A 168 -13.63 -6.27 -11.19
N LEU A 169 -13.64 -7.29 -12.07
CA LEU A 169 -14.67 -8.33 -12.06
C LEU A 169 -14.63 -9.17 -10.78
N TYR A 170 -13.44 -9.66 -10.38
CA TYR A 170 -13.28 -10.52 -9.21
C TYR A 170 -13.58 -9.77 -7.91
N LEU A 171 -12.94 -8.62 -7.69
CA LEU A 171 -13.07 -7.86 -6.45
C LEU A 171 -14.46 -7.19 -6.36
N GLY A 172 -15.01 -6.73 -7.48
CA GLY A 172 -16.37 -6.19 -7.52
C GLY A 172 -17.48 -7.22 -7.33
N ALA A 173 -17.18 -8.51 -7.44
CA ALA A 173 -18.09 -9.59 -7.09
C ALA A 173 -17.98 -10.01 -5.61
N LYS A 174 -16.84 -9.75 -4.96
CA LYS A 174 -16.62 -10.03 -3.53
C LYS A 174 -17.34 -9.00 -2.66
N ASP A 175 -17.16 -7.71 -2.95
CA ASP A 175 -17.74 -6.62 -2.17
C ASP A 175 -17.84 -5.32 -3.00
N ILE A 176 -18.66 -4.38 -2.54
CA ILE A 176 -18.74 -3.03 -3.11
C ILE A 176 -17.42 -2.26 -2.98
N TYR A 177 -16.61 -2.57 -1.96
CA TYR A 177 -15.35 -1.87 -1.68
C TYR A 177 -14.20 -2.27 -2.62
N GLY A 178 -14.32 -3.37 -3.36
CA GLY A 178 -13.33 -3.77 -4.37
C GLY A 178 -13.09 -2.67 -5.42
N PRO A 179 -14.14 -2.20 -6.13
CA PRO A 179 -14.05 -1.05 -7.01
C PRO A 179 -13.63 0.25 -6.31
N CYS A 180 -14.05 0.49 -5.06
CA CYS A 180 -13.62 1.66 -4.29
C CYS A 180 -12.11 1.71 -4.10
N MET A 181 -11.50 0.59 -3.70
CA MET A 181 -10.04 0.46 -3.59
C MET A 181 -9.38 0.72 -4.95
N MET A 182 -9.82 0.00 -5.98
CA MET A 182 -9.14 0.03 -7.28
C MET A 182 -9.22 1.41 -7.95
N ARG A 183 -10.38 2.07 -7.87
CA ARG A 183 -10.69 3.22 -8.73
C ARG A 183 -10.76 4.54 -7.98
N GLY A 184 -11.10 4.51 -6.69
CA GLY A 184 -11.32 5.72 -5.92
C GLY A 184 -10.18 6.08 -4.98
N SER A 185 -9.35 5.13 -4.57
CA SER A 185 -8.33 5.38 -3.53
C SER A 185 -6.97 5.78 -4.10
N ALA A 186 -6.19 6.49 -3.27
CA ALA A 186 -4.79 6.80 -3.49
C ALA A 186 -4.01 6.74 -2.15
N SER A 187 -2.71 6.45 -2.21
CA SER A 187 -1.88 6.10 -1.06
C SER A 187 -0.48 6.72 -1.13
N THR A 188 0.14 6.78 0.05
CA THR A 188 1.59 6.92 0.20
C THR A 188 2.13 5.60 0.71
N GLN A 189 3.19 5.07 0.10
CA GLN A 189 3.82 3.82 0.54
C GLN A 189 5.30 4.04 0.75
N VAL A 190 5.86 3.43 1.79
CA VAL A 190 7.30 3.50 2.07
C VAL A 190 7.85 2.09 2.17
N SER A 191 8.93 1.84 1.42
CA SER A 191 9.63 0.57 1.38
C SER A 191 10.95 0.66 2.14
N ILE A 192 11.20 -0.34 2.98
CA ILE A 192 12.42 -0.49 3.78
C ILE A 192 13.10 -1.83 3.52
N ASP A 193 14.42 -1.83 3.63
CA ASP A 193 15.27 -3.00 3.47
C ASP A 193 15.43 -3.79 4.78
N TYR A 194 15.93 -5.03 4.66
CA TYR A 194 16.30 -5.90 5.76
C TYR A 194 17.62 -6.63 5.52
N THR A 195 18.32 -6.97 6.59
CA THR A 195 19.70 -7.52 6.54
C THR A 195 19.82 -9.00 6.86
N SER A 196 18.72 -9.60 7.30
CA SER A 196 18.63 -11.02 7.60
C SER A 196 17.18 -11.45 7.63
N THR A 197 16.92 -12.76 7.58
CA THR A 197 15.58 -13.30 7.80
C THR A 197 15.01 -12.92 9.17
N SER A 198 15.85 -12.89 10.23
CA SER A 198 15.41 -12.44 11.55
C SER A 198 15.03 -10.97 11.60
N ASP A 199 15.82 -10.09 10.96
CA ASP A 199 15.51 -8.66 10.85
C ASP A 199 14.23 -8.44 10.03
N CYS A 200 14.07 -9.14 8.91
CA CYS A 200 12.87 -9.12 8.09
C CYS A 200 11.62 -9.47 8.89
N LEU A 201 11.62 -10.59 9.61
CA LEU A 201 10.46 -11.05 10.40
C LEU A 201 10.16 -10.08 11.55
N ARG A 202 11.20 -9.53 12.20
CA ARG A 202 11.06 -8.52 13.27
C ARG A 202 10.41 -7.25 12.75
N LYS A 203 10.95 -6.68 11.65
CA LYS A 203 10.42 -5.46 11.01
C LYS A 203 8.99 -5.67 10.53
N LEU A 204 8.70 -6.82 9.91
CA LEU A 204 7.36 -7.17 9.45
C LEU A 204 6.36 -7.19 10.62
N ARG A 205 6.70 -7.89 11.72
CA ARG A 205 5.87 -7.95 12.94
C ARG A 205 5.61 -6.56 13.52
N LEU A 206 6.65 -5.76 13.67
CA LEU A 206 6.56 -4.40 14.23
C LEU A 206 5.76 -3.46 13.33
N ALA A 207 5.95 -3.53 12.01
CA ALA A 207 5.18 -2.75 11.05
C ALA A 207 3.69 -3.09 11.12
N PHE A 208 3.33 -4.37 11.23
CA PHE A 208 1.92 -4.76 11.42
C PHE A 208 1.34 -4.24 12.74
N ALA A 209 2.09 -4.26 13.84
CA ALA A 209 1.65 -3.68 15.11
C ALA A 209 1.47 -2.14 15.03
N LEU A 210 2.23 -1.47 14.16
CA LEU A 210 2.17 -0.02 13.93
C LEU A 210 1.08 0.41 12.94
N VAL A 211 0.47 -0.51 12.18
CA VAL A 211 -0.57 -0.20 11.19
C VAL A 211 -1.68 0.74 11.72
N PRO A 212 -2.26 0.54 12.91
CA PRO A 212 -3.28 1.44 13.43
C PRO A 212 -2.76 2.87 13.66
N VAL A 213 -1.52 3.01 14.16
CA VAL A 213 -0.89 4.32 14.36
C VAL A 213 -0.64 5.01 13.02
N PHE A 214 -0.06 4.29 12.05
CA PHE A 214 0.18 4.83 10.72
C PHE A 214 -1.12 5.25 10.03
N SER A 215 -2.16 4.43 10.09
CA SER A 215 -3.48 4.76 9.52
C SER A 215 -4.08 6.02 10.14
N LEU A 216 -3.98 6.19 11.47
CA LEU A 216 -4.52 7.36 12.16
C LEU A 216 -3.79 8.64 11.78
N ILE A 217 -2.45 8.66 11.91
CA ILE A 217 -1.68 9.91 11.77
C ILE A 217 -1.62 10.41 10.31
N THR A 218 -1.97 9.55 9.36
CA THR A 218 -1.97 9.84 7.92
C THR A 218 -3.37 9.90 7.30
N ASP A 219 -4.45 9.82 8.11
CA ASP A 219 -5.82 9.89 7.61
C ASP A 219 -6.06 11.21 6.85
N ASN A 220 -6.30 11.09 5.55
CA ASN A 220 -6.43 12.18 4.58
C ASN A 220 -7.54 11.87 3.56
N THR A 221 -8.59 11.20 4.01
CA THR A 221 -9.77 10.89 3.21
C THR A 221 -11.00 11.62 3.77
N PRO A 222 -11.18 12.94 3.50
CA PRO A 222 -12.30 13.73 4.05
C PRO A 222 -13.64 13.44 3.36
N ARG A 223 -13.62 12.86 2.15
CA ARG A 223 -14.80 12.52 1.35
C ARG A 223 -14.73 11.08 0.87
N PHE A 224 -15.90 10.47 0.70
CA PHE A 224 -16.05 9.10 0.22
C PHE A 224 -17.30 9.00 -0.65
N GLU A 225 -17.15 8.41 -1.84
CA GLU A 225 -18.24 8.23 -2.82
C GLU A 225 -19.05 9.52 -3.09
N GLY A 226 -18.36 10.65 -3.25
CA GLY A 226 -18.96 11.96 -3.52
C GLY A 226 -19.61 12.65 -2.32
N ALA A 227 -19.62 12.05 -1.13
CA ALA A 227 -20.17 12.62 0.10
C ALA A 227 -19.06 12.92 1.13
N VAL A 228 -19.40 13.70 2.15
CA VAL A 228 -18.53 13.83 3.34
C VAL A 228 -18.42 12.45 3.99
N ARG A 229 -17.21 12.08 4.46
CA ARG A 229 -17.00 10.81 5.15
C ARG A 229 -17.92 10.67 6.37
N THR A 230 -18.30 9.44 6.69
CA THR A 230 -19.20 9.15 7.83
C THR A 230 -18.46 8.58 9.04
N HIS A 231 -17.17 8.27 8.89
CA HIS A 231 -16.28 7.76 9.93
C HIS A 231 -14.84 8.12 9.60
N LYS A 232 -13.92 7.92 10.57
CA LYS A 232 -12.48 8.19 10.40
C LYS A 232 -11.81 7.03 9.66
N LEU A 233 -10.60 7.24 9.13
CA LEU A 233 -9.78 6.20 8.49
C LEU A 233 -10.56 5.44 7.39
N VAL A 234 -11.18 6.18 6.45
CA VAL A 234 -12.04 5.60 5.41
C VAL A 234 -11.31 4.52 4.61
N ARG A 235 -10.07 4.78 4.19
CA ARG A 235 -9.30 3.81 3.39
C ARG A 235 -9.05 2.51 4.16
N THR A 236 -8.85 2.56 5.48
CA THR A 236 -8.73 1.36 6.32
C THR A 236 -10.00 0.50 6.23
N ALA A 237 -11.18 1.11 6.28
CA ALA A 237 -12.44 0.37 6.09
C ALA A 237 -12.55 -0.25 4.70
N ILE A 238 -12.17 0.50 3.65
CA ILE A 238 -12.15 -0.03 2.28
C ILE A 238 -11.35 -1.34 2.24
N TRP A 239 -10.11 -1.32 2.72
CA TRP A 239 -9.21 -2.50 2.69
C TRP A 239 -9.71 -3.69 3.53
N GLN A 240 -10.48 -3.47 4.61
CA GLN A 240 -11.09 -4.56 5.39
C GLN A 240 -12.21 -5.30 4.64
N HIS A 241 -12.73 -4.73 3.56
CA HIS A 241 -13.86 -5.28 2.81
C HIS A 241 -13.51 -5.67 1.36
N VAL A 242 -12.27 -5.52 0.90
CA VAL A 242 -11.88 -5.87 -0.48
C VAL A 242 -11.85 -7.39 -0.71
N ASP A 243 -10.92 -8.09 -0.06
CA ASP A 243 -10.76 -9.56 -0.14
C ASP A 243 -9.87 -10.04 1.01
N ASN A 244 -10.48 -10.68 2.01
CA ASN A 244 -9.80 -11.15 3.22
C ASN A 244 -8.75 -12.25 2.95
N ASP A 245 -8.77 -12.87 1.76
CA ASP A 245 -7.75 -13.84 1.35
C ASP A 245 -6.38 -13.19 1.10
N ARG A 246 -6.34 -11.85 0.93
CA ARG A 246 -5.13 -11.12 0.47
C ARG A 246 -4.94 -9.72 1.03
N CYS A 247 -5.87 -9.21 1.85
CA CYS A 247 -5.84 -7.87 2.45
C CYS A 247 -5.68 -7.97 3.98
N GLY A 248 -5.35 -6.85 4.62
CA GLY A 248 -5.19 -6.80 6.07
C GLY A 248 -3.94 -7.50 6.57
N LEU A 249 -4.03 -8.17 7.73
CA LEU A 249 -2.91 -8.90 8.33
C LEU A 249 -2.59 -10.19 7.56
N VAL A 250 -1.30 -10.50 7.45
CA VAL A 250 -0.87 -11.85 7.07
C VAL A 250 -1.22 -12.80 8.25
N PRO A 251 -1.82 -13.97 7.99
CA PRO A 251 -2.15 -14.92 9.05
C PRO A 251 -0.95 -15.23 9.95
N ASP A 252 -1.19 -15.20 11.25
CA ASP A 252 -0.22 -15.51 12.31
C ASP A 252 1.04 -14.63 12.32
N VAL A 253 1.09 -13.50 11.61
CA VAL A 253 2.31 -12.67 11.47
C VAL A 253 2.83 -12.08 12.78
N LEU A 254 1.98 -12.00 13.80
CA LEU A 254 2.34 -11.53 15.14
C LEU A 254 2.70 -12.69 16.10
N ASP A 255 2.67 -13.94 15.63
CA ASP A 255 3.02 -15.09 16.42
C ASP A 255 4.54 -15.31 16.46
N PRO A 256 5.12 -15.71 17.61
CA PRO A 256 6.57 -15.89 17.75
C PRO A 256 7.19 -16.95 16.82
N ASP A 257 6.39 -17.87 16.30
CA ASP A 257 6.82 -18.96 15.41
C ASP A 257 6.50 -18.68 13.93
N PHE A 258 6.05 -17.47 13.60
CA PHE A 258 5.89 -17.02 12.22
C PHE A 258 7.22 -17.10 11.47
N SER A 259 7.16 -17.54 10.21
CA SER A 259 8.35 -17.74 9.38
C SER A 259 8.06 -17.45 7.92
N LEU A 260 9.11 -17.22 7.13
CA LEU A 260 8.99 -17.05 5.68
C LEU A 260 8.32 -18.26 5.00
N ARG A 261 8.46 -19.48 5.57
CA ARG A 261 7.75 -20.67 5.07
C ARG A 261 6.25 -20.58 5.28
N ARG A 262 5.78 -20.05 6.43
CA ARG A 262 4.35 -19.79 6.66
C ARG A 262 3.81 -18.70 5.74
N TYR A 263 4.58 -17.64 5.52
CA TYR A 263 4.22 -16.61 4.53
C TYR A 263 4.10 -17.23 3.12
N ALA A 264 5.09 -18.03 2.70
CA ALA A 264 5.06 -18.70 1.40
C ALA A 264 3.87 -19.66 1.25
N ALA A 265 3.52 -20.41 2.30
CA ALA A 265 2.33 -21.25 2.32
C ALA A 265 1.04 -20.43 2.16
N TYR A 266 0.91 -19.32 2.88
CA TYR A 266 -0.20 -18.37 2.73
C TYR A 266 -0.33 -17.88 1.27
N ILE A 267 0.77 -17.54 0.61
CA ILE A 267 0.77 -17.15 -0.81
C ILE A 267 0.24 -18.27 -1.70
N LEU A 268 0.72 -19.50 -1.48
CA LEU A 268 0.31 -20.66 -2.28
C LEU A 268 -1.16 -21.04 -2.06
N ASP A 269 -1.70 -20.80 -0.87
CA ASP A 269 -3.04 -21.24 -0.50
C ASP A 269 -4.14 -20.23 -0.91
N ALA A 270 -3.79 -19.04 -1.41
CA ALA A 270 -4.75 -18.06 -1.91
C ALA A 270 -5.10 -18.24 -3.40
N PRO A 271 -6.35 -17.91 -3.82
CA PRO A 271 -6.73 -17.86 -5.23
C PRO A 271 -5.86 -16.90 -6.05
N ALA A 272 -5.43 -17.34 -7.24
CA ALA A 272 -4.52 -16.55 -8.06
C ALA A 272 -5.16 -15.29 -8.65
N ILE A 273 -6.47 -15.32 -8.94
CA ILE A 273 -7.24 -14.38 -9.78
C ILE A 273 -6.74 -14.36 -11.23
N LEU A 274 -5.44 -14.23 -11.43
CA LEU A 274 -4.74 -14.05 -12.68
C LEU A 274 -3.51 -14.94 -12.74
N VAL A 275 -3.31 -15.60 -13.87
CA VAL A 275 -2.08 -16.35 -14.17
C VAL A 275 -1.53 -15.94 -15.53
N PRO A 276 -0.20 -15.88 -15.70
CA PRO A 276 0.39 -15.66 -17.01
C PRO A 276 -0.04 -16.74 -18.00
N CYS A 277 -0.48 -16.35 -19.19
CA CYS A 277 -0.82 -17.31 -20.25
C CYS A 277 -0.39 -16.81 -21.64
N ARG A 278 0.12 -17.73 -22.47
CA ARG A 278 0.75 -17.40 -23.76
C ARG A 278 -0.18 -16.74 -24.77
N LYS A 279 -1.49 -17.01 -24.69
CA LYS A 279 -2.45 -16.55 -25.69
C LYS A 279 -2.86 -15.09 -25.49
N GLU A 280 -2.97 -14.65 -24.25
CA GLU A 280 -3.64 -13.38 -23.90
C GLU A 280 -2.91 -12.59 -22.80
N GLN A 281 -1.63 -12.89 -22.55
CA GLN A 281 -0.80 -12.46 -21.41
C GLN A 281 -1.33 -12.90 -20.04
N TRP A 282 -2.61 -12.70 -19.76
CA TRP A 282 -3.27 -12.98 -18.49
C TRP A 282 -4.54 -13.78 -18.69
N CYS A 283 -4.69 -14.84 -17.90
CA CYS A 283 -5.89 -15.67 -17.85
C CYS A 283 -6.47 -15.64 -16.44
N TYR A 284 -7.81 -15.55 -16.35
CA TYR A 284 -8.51 -15.64 -15.07
C TYR A 284 -8.40 -17.04 -14.47
N SER A 285 -8.26 -17.15 -13.15
CA SER A 285 -8.26 -18.40 -12.41
C SER A 285 -8.76 -18.21 -10.98
N ASP A 286 -9.68 -19.07 -10.55
CA ASP A 286 -10.16 -19.20 -9.17
C ASP A 286 -9.37 -20.25 -8.36
N ARG A 287 -8.53 -21.05 -9.02
CA ARG A 287 -7.59 -21.98 -8.38
C ARG A 287 -6.52 -21.23 -7.59
N THR A 288 -6.02 -21.88 -6.54
CA THR A 288 -4.90 -21.36 -5.74
C THR A 288 -3.59 -21.43 -6.52
N PHE A 289 -2.62 -20.60 -6.15
CA PHE A 289 -1.27 -20.70 -6.74
C PHE A 289 -0.65 -22.08 -6.51
N GLY A 290 -0.88 -22.71 -5.36
CA GLY A 290 -0.43 -24.06 -5.04
C GLY A 290 -1.02 -25.11 -5.97
N ASP A 291 -2.30 -24.99 -6.34
CA ASP A 291 -2.92 -25.89 -7.32
C ASP A 291 -2.39 -25.65 -8.74
N ILE A 292 -2.24 -24.38 -9.14
CA ILE A 292 -1.74 -24.00 -10.47
C ILE A 292 -0.34 -24.54 -10.71
N TYR A 293 0.53 -24.46 -9.69
CA TYR A 293 1.92 -24.88 -9.74
C TYR A 293 2.17 -26.22 -9.04
N ALA A 294 1.14 -27.07 -8.93
CA ALA A 294 1.22 -28.35 -8.21
C ALA A 294 2.31 -29.30 -8.72
N GLU A 295 2.57 -29.31 -10.03
CA GLU A 295 3.42 -30.29 -10.71
C GLU A 295 4.85 -29.78 -11.00
N ARG A 296 5.15 -28.51 -10.73
CA ARG A 296 6.47 -27.93 -11.00
C ARG A 296 6.80 -26.75 -10.09
N THR A 297 8.09 -26.50 -9.93
CA THR A 297 8.56 -25.30 -9.25
C THR A 297 8.19 -24.02 -10.03
N MET A 298 7.75 -22.99 -9.30
CA MET A 298 7.52 -21.65 -9.80
C MET A 298 8.83 -21.01 -10.25
N THR A 299 8.78 -20.28 -11.36
CA THR A 299 9.89 -19.40 -11.77
C THR A 299 9.88 -18.12 -10.93
N ARG A 300 10.99 -17.38 -10.92
CA ARG A 300 11.07 -16.10 -10.20
C ARG A 300 9.97 -15.11 -10.60
N ALA A 301 9.70 -14.97 -11.89
CA ALA A 301 8.65 -14.07 -12.39
C ALA A 301 7.24 -14.50 -11.94
N GLU A 302 7.00 -15.80 -11.76
CA GLU A 302 5.73 -16.31 -11.24
C GLU A 302 5.58 -16.07 -9.74
N VAL A 303 6.68 -16.17 -8.98
CA VAL A 303 6.73 -15.79 -7.56
C VAL A 303 6.47 -14.29 -7.41
N GLU A 304 7.17 -13.45 -8.18
CA GLU A 304 6.97 -11.99 -8.20
C GLU A 304 5.51 -11.62 -8.52
N HIS A 305 4.92 -12.28 -9.52
CA HIS A 305 3.51 -12.10 -9.82
C HIS A 305 2.61 -12.52 -8.66
N ALA A 306 2.81 -13.70 -8.08
CA ALA A 306 1.99 -14.20 -6.98
C ALA A 306 2.02 -13.24 -5.79
N VAL A 307 3.20 -12.79 -5.38
CA VAL A 307 3.39 -11.79 -4.30
C VAL A 307 2.71 -10.46 -4.65
N SER A 308 2.77 -10.00 -5.91
CA SER A 308 2.12 -8.76 -6.35
C SER A 308 0.59 -8.77 -6.28
N MET A 309 -0.02 -9.96 -6.13
CA MET A 309 -1.48 -10.13 -6.01
C MET A 309 -1.96 -10.11 -4.55
N PHE A 310 -1.08 -9.77 -3.61
CA PHE A 310 -1.41 -9.53 -2.21
C PHE A 310 -1.34 -8.05 -1.90
N PHE A 311 -2.28 -7.59 -1.07
CA PHE A 311 -2.48 -6.19 -0.72
C PHE A 311 -2.65 -6.04 0.80
N ASN A 312 -1.85 -6.79 1.55
CA ASN A 312 -1.78 -6.71 3.00
C ASN A 312 -1.37 -5.29 3.46
N ASP A 313 -1.66 -4.91 4.71
CA ASP A 313 -1.28 -3.57 5.23
C ASP A 313 0.25 -3.36 5.21
N VAL A 314 0.99 -4.45 5.38
CA VAL A 314 2.44 -4.52 5.19
C VAL A 314 2.73 -5.71 4.28
N ARG A 315 3.42 -5.47 3.17
CA ARG A 315 3.70 -6.49 2.16
C ARG A 315 5.18 -6.82 2.13
N LEU A 316 5.51 -8.10 2.07
CA LEU A 316 6.88 -8.56 1.90
C LEU A 316 7.13 -8.88 0.42
N LYS A 317 8.10 -8.17 -0.17
CA LYS A 317 8.71 -8.48 -1.47
C LYS A 317 10.19 -8.82 -1.23
N THR A 318 11.09 -8.32 -2.08
CA THR A 318 12.53 -8.25 -1.76
C THR A 318 12.86 -7.09 -0.79
N TYR A 319 11.84 -6.46 -0.23
CA TYR A 319 11.86 -5.36 0.74
C TYR A 319 10.53 -5.40 1.50
N VAL A 320 10.42 -4.73 2.65
CA VAL A 320 9.17 -4.59 3.40
C VAL A 320 8.49 -3.29 2.97
N GLU A 321 7.29 -3.39 2.44
CA GLU A 321 6.49 -2.28 1.93
C GLU A 321 5.37 -1.95 2.93
N ILE A 322 5.39 -0.73 3.48
CA ILE A 322 4.43 -0.23 4.48
C ILE A 322 3.38 0.61 3.75
N ARG A 323 2.12 0.15 3.76
CA ARG A 323 1.03 0.63 2.90
C ARG A 323 -0.18 1.32 3.56
N PRO A 324 -0.30 1.47 4.90
CA PRO A 324 -1.51 1.99 5.53
C PRO A 324 -1.71 3.51 5.40
N ALA A 325 -0.78 4.26 4.78
CA ALA A 325 -0.89 5.71 4.68
C ALA A 325 -1.67 6.22 3.45
N ASP A 326 -2.58 7.17 3.68
CA ASP A 326 -3.27 7.88 2.59
C ASP A 326 -2.25 8.60 1.70
N ALA A 327 -2.64 8.93 0.46
CA ALA A 327 -1.91 9.94 -0.28
C ALA A 327 -1.97 11.25 0.51
N MET A 328 -0.82 11.92 0.63
CA MET A 328 -0.67 13.13 1.43
C MET A 328 0.18 14.18 0.69
N PRO A 329 0.05 15.47 1.02
CA PRO A 329 0.96 16.48 0.51
C PRO A 329 2.42 16.19 0.89
N ILE A 330 3.35 16.59 0.03
CA ILE A 330 4.78 16.24 0.14
C ILE A 330 5.38 16.46 1.54
N PRO A 331 5.12 17.56 2.28
CA PRO A 331 5.67 17.73 3.62
C PRO A 331 5.29 16.59 4.59
N TYR A 332 4.11 15.99 4.43
CA TYR A 332 3.64 14.87 5.24
C TYR A 332 4.16 13.53 4.72
N VAL A 333 4.36 13.37 3.41
CA VAL A 333 5.03 12.20 2.82
C VAL A 333 6.46 12.09 3.35
N ILE A 334 7.21 13.19 3.32
CA ILE A 334 8.59 13.21 3.83
C ILE A 334 8.63 13.02 5.34
N ALA A 335 7.69 13.62 6.09
CA ALA A 335 7.57 13.37 7.52
C ALA A 335 7.25 11.90 7.84
N TYR A 336 6.41 11.24 7.02
CA TYR A 336 6.08 9.83 7.17
C TYR A 336 7.27 8.93 6.86
N ALA A 337 8.03 9.25 5.81
CA ALA A 337 9.29 8.59 5.50
C ALA A 337 10.31 8.75 6.64
N ALA A 338 10.44 9.95 7.22
CA ALA A 338 11.29 10.21 8.38
C ALA A 338 10.89 9.35 9.58
N LEU A 339 9.59 9.29 9.89
CA LEU A 339 9.06 8.45 10.96
C LEU A 339 9.45 6.99 10.75
N ILE A 340 9.23 6.45 9.55
CA ILE A 340 9.57 5.06 9.23
C ILE A 340 11.09 4.83 9.33
N LYS A 341 11.91 5.76 8.83
CA LYS A 341 13.38 5.68 8.92
C LYS A 341 13.83 5.53 10.38
N GLY A 342 13.37 6.43 11.25
CA GLY A 342 13.72 6.44 12.68
C GLY A 342 13.24 5.19 13.41
N LEU A 343 12.07 4.66 13.04
CA LEU A 343 11.52 3.45 13.68
C LEU A 343 12.27 2.16 13.30
N PHE A 344 12.73 2.04 12.05
CA PHE A 344 13.16 0.74 11.51
C PHE A 344 14.65 0.62 11.17
N TYR A 345 15.41 1.72 11.09
CA TYR A 345 16.84 1.67 10.79
C TYR A 345 17.76 1.95 11.98
N ASP A 346 17.20 2.20 13.16
CA ASP A 346 17.95 2.24 14.41
C ASP A 346 17.65 1.00 15.29
N ALA A 347 18.71 0.39 15.83
CA ALA A 347 18.59 -0.82 16.63
C ALA A 347 17.90 -0.56 17.98
N ALA A 348 18.18 0.58 18.62
CA ALA A 348 17.55 0.93 19.90
C ALA A 348 16.05 1.21 19.71
N SER A 349 15.67 1.78 18.58
CA SER A 349 14.28 2.02 18.19
C SER A 349 13.53 0.71 17.98
N LEU A 350 14.13 -0.26 17.29
CA LEU A 350 13.55 -1.61 17.17
C LEU A 350 13.39 -2.29 18.55
N ASP A 351 14.36 -2.14 19.46
CA ASP A 351 14.27 -2.67 20.83
C ASP A 351 13.14 -2.00 21.63
N ALA A 352 12.99 -0.68 21.50
CA ALA A 352 11.92 0.07 22.14
C ALA A 352 10.54 -0.32 21.59
N LEU A 353 10.42 -0.56 20.29
CA LEU A 353 9.20 -1.03 19.64
C LEU A 353 8.85 -2.47 20.06
N ASP A 354 9.85 -3.35 20.18
CA ASP A 354 9.63 -4.70 20.71
C ASP A 354 9.04 -4.66 22.11
N ALA A 355 9.57 -3.78 22.98
CA ALA A 355 9.04 -3.59 24.33
C ALA A 355 7.62 -2.98 24.32
N LEU A 356 7.38 -1.97 23.47
CA LEU A 356 6.09 -1.29 23.35
C LEU A 356 4.98 -2.23 22.88
N PHE A 357 5.30 -3.15 21.96
CA PHE A 357 4.35 -4.07 21.33
C PHE A 357 4.54 -5.54 21.73
N ALA A 358 5.17 -5.81 22.88
CA ALA A 358 5.51 -7.16 23.32
C ALA A 358 4.28 -8.10 23.44
N ASN A 359 3.13 -7.54 23.82
CA ASN A 359 1.89 -8.29 24.08
C ASN A 359 0.84 -8.11 22.99
N VAL A 360 1.12 -7.36 21.91
CA VAL A 360 0.16 -7.13 20.84
C VAL A 360 0.02 -8.38 19.97
N ARG A 361 -1.23 -8.82 19.77
CA ARG A 361 -1.62 -9.93 18.91
C ARG A 361 -2.51 -9.44 17.77
N ALA A 362 -2.74 -10.29 16.76
CA ALA A 362 -3.56 -9.96 15.60
C ALA A 362 -4.97 -9.44 15.95
N PRO A 363 -5.72 -10.04 16.91
CA PRO A 363 -7.00 -9.50 17.32
C PRO A 363 -6.92 -8.08 17.89
N ASP A 364 -5.84 -7.74 18.59
CA ASP A 364 -5.67 -6.41 19.17
C ASP A 364 -5.50 -5.35 18.07
N VAL A 365 -4.79 -5.68 16.98
CA VAL A 365 -4.62 -4.78 15.83
C VAL A 365 -5.96 -4.52 15.13
N GLU A 366 -6.77 -5.56 14.94
CA GLU A 366 -8.08 -5.41 14.30
C GLU A 366 -9.08 -4.65 15.18
N ILE A 367 -9.04 -4.85 16.51
CA ILE A 367 -9.80 -4.04 17.47
C ILE A 367 -9.35 -2.58 17.40
N ALA A 368 -8.03 -2.33 17.40
CA ALA A 368 -7.49 -0.98 17.30
C ALA A 368 -7.94 -0.27 16.01
N LYS A 369 -7.88 -0.92 14.84
CA LYS A 369 -8.40 -0.35 13.58
C LYS A 369 -9.87 0.01 13.70
N LYS A 370 -10.69 -0.90 14.24
CA LYS A 370 -12.13 -0.66 14.43
C LYS A 370 -12.41 0.54 15.34
N ASP A 371 -11.73 0.61 16.48
CA ASP A 371 -11.95 1.68 17.46
C ASP A 371 -11.47 3.03 16.91
N LEU A 372 -10.35 3.06 16.19
CA LEU A 372 -9.87 4.26 15.50
C LEU A 372 -10.79 4.74 14.39
N MET A 373 -11.37 3.84 13.59
CA MET A 373 -12.36 4.24 12.57
C MET A 373 -13.58 4.91 13.22
N ALA A 374 -13.98 4.45 14.41
CA ALA A 374 -15.12 5.00 15.14
C ALA A 374 -14.80 6.32 15.86
N GLN A 375 -13.61 6.46 16.44
CA GLN A 375 -13.31 7.51 17.43
C GLN A 375 -12.07 8.36 17.12
N GLY A 376 -11.26 8.02 16.11
CA GLY A 376 -10.02 8.71 15.79
C GLY A 376 -9.09 8.80 17.02
N TYR A 377 -8.60 10.00 17.33
CA TYR A 377 -7.72 10.22 18.49
C TYR A 377 -8.38 9.99 19.86
N ASP A 378 -9.71 9.94 19.94
CA ASP A 378 -10.44 9.66 21.19
C ASP A 378 -10.50 8.16 21.52
N ALA A 379 -10.02 7.29 20.62
CA ALA A 379 -9.99 5.85 20.84
C ALA A 379 -8.95 5.40 21.88
N GLU A 380 -9.15 4.19 22.40
CA GLU A 380 -8.10 3.42 23.08
C GLU A 380 -7.48 2.41 22.11
N VAL A 381 -6.16 2.34 22.08
CA VAL A 381 -5.38 1.43 21.24
C VAL A 381 -4.40 0.67 22.13
N TYR A 382 -4.48 -0.66 22.11
CA TYR A 382 -3.62 -1.54 22.93
C TYR A 382 -3.66 -1.18 24.43
N GLY A 383 -4.85 -0.82 24.94
CA GLY A 383 -5.08 -0.50 26.35
C GLY A 383 -4.56 0.87 26.81
N GLN A 384 -4.30 1.79 25.89
CA GLN A 384 -3.93 3.18 26.22
C GLN A 384 -4.54 4.17 25.21
N PRO A 385 -4.68 5.46 25.54
CA PRO A 385 -5.22 6.45 24.61
C PRO A 385 -4.40 6.54 23.31
N ALA A 386 -5.06 6.64 22.16
CA ALA A 386 -4.40 6.66 20.85
C ALA A 386 -3.33 7.76 20.75
N GLY A 387 -3.64 8.98 21.21
CA GLY A 387 -2.68 10.09 21.23
C GLY A 387 -1.42 9.79 22.05
N ARG A 388 -1.54 9.10 23.20
CA ARG A 388 -0.39 8.69 24.03
C ARG A 388 0.49 7.68 23.30
N LEU A 389 -0.12 6.76 22.54
CA LEU A 389 0.63 5.80 21.74
C LEU A 389 1.35 6.49 20.60
N CYS A 390 0.70 7.41 19.89
CA CYS A 390 1.34 8.24 18.85
C CYS A 390 2.53 9.03 19.38
N ASP A 391 2.41 9.66 20.57
CA ASP A 391 3.53 10.39 21.19
C ASP A 391 4.73 9.48 21.46
N LYS A 392 4.50 8.26 21.96
CA LYS A 392 5.57 7.28 22.21
C LYS A 392 6.23 6.83 20.93
N VAL A 393 5.45 6.54 19.88
CA VAL A 393 5.98 6.13 18.57
C VAL A 393 6.82 7.26 17.96
N LEU A 394 6.32 8.50 18.02
CA LEU A 394 7.07 9.66 17.54
C LEU A 394 8.39 9.85 18.30
N ALA A 395 8.36 9.75 19.64
CA ALA A 395 9.56 9.87 20.45
C ALA A 395 10.60 8.77 20.16
N ILE A 396 10.15 7.54 19.88
CA ILE A 396 11.04 6.46 19.46
C ILE A 396 11.69 6.82 18.12
N ALA A 397 10.90 7.28 17.15
CA ALA A 397 11.43 7.67 15.84
C ALA A 397 12.43 8.81 15.94
N GLU A 398 12.16 9.84 16.74
CA GLU A 398 13.08 10.96 17.00
C GLU A 398 14.44 10.49 17.55
N CYS A 399 14.45 9.50 18.45
CA CYS A 399 15.70 8.93 18.97
C CYS A 399 16.48 8.11 17.93
N GLY A 400 15.80 7.58 16.91
CA GLY A 400 16.42 6.78 15.85
C GLY A 400 16.92 7.59 14.64
N LEU A 401 16.77 8.92 14.68
CA LEU A 401 17.19 9.83 13.61
C LEU A 401 18.38 10.70 14.05
N ASP A 402 19.14 11.19 13.07
CA ASP A 402 20.03 12.32 13.29
C ASP A 402 19.25 13.65 13.32
N ASP A 403 19.92 14.74 13.73
CA ASP A 403 19.28 16.04 13.91
C ASP A 403 18.68 16.60 12.60
N ASP A 404 19.31 16.30 11.45
CA ASP A 404 18.88 16.79 10.15
C ASP A 404 17.61 16.05 9.69
N ASP A 405 17.57 14.72 9.84
CA ASP A 405 16.39 13.93 9.49
C ASP A 405 15.24 14.12 10.50
N ALA A 406 15.54 14.30 11.80
CA ALA A 406 14.53 14.52 12.84
C ALA A 406 13.70 15.79 12.58
N ALA A 407 14.29 16.83 11.97
CA ALA A 407 13.58 18.05 11.60
C ALA A 407 12.40 17.80 10.64
N PHE A 408 12.47 16.76 9.80
CA PHE A 408 11.40 16.40 8.87
C PHE A 408 10.16 15.81 9.56
N LEU A 409 10.24 15.37 10.82
CA LEU A 409 9.07 14.88 11.57
C LEU A 409 8.06 15.99 11.89
N ALA A 410 8.49 17.26 11.86
CA ALA A 410 7.71 18.39 12.37
C ALA A 410 6.28 18.52 11.82
N PRO A 411 5.99 18.29 10.52
CA PRO A 411 4.62 18.32 10.00
C PRO A 411 3.68 17.31 10.68
N LEU A 412 4.09 16.05 10.81
CA LEU A 412 3.30 15.01 11.48
C LEU A 412 3.25 15.23 13.00
N ALA A 413 4.38 15.64 13.61
CA ALA A 413 4.44 15.93 15.04
C ALA A 413 3.39 16.97 15.47
N ARG A 414 3.20 18.03 14.65
CA ARG A 414 2.17 19.06 14.92
C ARG A 414 0.74 18.51 14.83
N LEU A 415 0.46 17.59 13.91
CA LEU A 415 -0.85 16.95 13.81
C LEU A 415 -1.12 16.06 15.03
N ILE A 416 -0.11 15.25 15.38
CA ILE A 416 -0.15 14.38 16.56
C ILE A 416 -0.38 15.22 17.82
N GLU A 417 0.42 16.27 18.07
CA GLU A 417 0.28 17.14 19.25
C GLU A 417 -1.14 17.72 19.37
N ARG A 418 -1.74 18.14 18.25
CA ARG A 418 -3.09 18.71 18.19
C ARG A 418 -4.20 17.66 18.24
N ARG A 419 -3.88 16.36 18.17
CA ARG A 419 -4.83 15.25 18.09
C ARG A 419 -5.80 15.40 16.91
N THR A 420 -5.26 15.81 15.76
CA THR A 420 -6.03 16.07 14.53
C THR A 420 -5.35 15.39 13.34
N THR A 421 -6.14 15.06 12.32
CA THR A 421 -5.67 14.49 11.05
C THR A 421 -5.80 15.50 9.92
N LEU A 422 -5.22 15.21 8.73
CA LEU A 422 -5.41 16.06 7.55
C LEU A 422 -6.87 16.09 7.12
N ALA A 423 -7.55 14.96 7.22
CA ALA A 423 -8.98 14.88 6.93
C ALA A 423 -9.82 15.72 7.91
N ASP A 424 -9.47 15.79 9.20
CA ASP A 424 -10.15 16.66 10.17
C ASP A 424 -9.98 18.15 9.83
N LEU A 425 -8.77 18.54 9.38
CA LEU A 425 -8.50 19.92 8.96
C LEU A 425 -9.31 20.28 7.72
N ALA A 426 -9.35 19.39 6.71
CA ALA A 426 -10.13 19.60 5.50
C ALA A 426 -11.64 19.69 5.78
N GLU A 427 -12.16 18.91 6.74
CA GLU A 427 -13.56 19.01 7.19
C GLU A 427 -13.85 20.35 7.86
N ALA A 428 -12.92 20.88 8.65
CA ALA A 428 -13.08 22.17 9.33
C ALA A 428 -13.04 23.38 8.38
N GLU A 429 -12.29 23.29 7.28
CA GLU A 429 -12.22 24.34 6.25
C GLU A 429 -13.45 24.38 5.32
N ALA A 430 -14.23 23.29 5.28
CA ALA A 430 -15.43 23.16 4.45
C ALA A 430 -16.72 23.67 5.12
N VAL A 431 -16.66 24.03 6.41
CA VAL A 431 -17.75 24.60 7.23
C VAL A 431 -17.60 26.12 7.30
#